data_AF-A0A3Q2PQ00-F1
#
_entry.id   AF-A0A3Q2PQ00-F1
#
_cell.length_a   1.000
_cell.length_b   1.000
_cell.length_c   1.000
_cell.angle_alpha   90.00
_cell.angle_beta   90.00
_cell.angle_gamma   90.00
#
_symmetry.space_group_name_H-M   'P 1'
#
loop_
_entity.id
_entity.type
_entity.pdbx_description
1 polymer ?
#
loop_
_entity_poly.entity_id
_entity_poly.type
_entity_poly.pdbx_seq_one_letter_code
_entity_poly.pdbx_strand_id
1 'polypeptide(L)'
;MGTQEGERNWVDVTNNLLSRCNVKLRLRTLSGCSADVFITLYENILGETVPDYIASPSSQEDDVHNVQSVIDSLSLDYLQISLSHITGENVVRGDKESIKNLLEIFDGLLEYLNEEINEESQNGYLSIYLSIYLSIYLSIYLSIY
;
A
#
# COMPACT_ATOMS: atom_id res chain seq x y z
N MET A 1 7.29 -1.18 -36.54
CA MET A 1 7.93 -1.92 -35.43
C MET A 1 7.03 -1.72 -34.23
N GLY A 2 6.07 -2.61 -34.04
CA GLY A 2 5.14 -2.57 -32.91
C GLY A 2 5.44 -3.73 -31.98
N THR A 3 5.40 -3.43 -30.68
CA THR A 3 5.06 -4.27 -29.50
C THR A 3 6.03 -4.04 -28.36
N GLN A 4 5.80 -2.98 -27.57
CA GLN A 4 6.26 -2.88 -26.19
C GLN A 4 5.36 -1.96 -25.34
N GLU A 5 4.10 -1.78 -25.73
CA GLU A 5 3.08 -1.01 -24.99
C GLU A 5 2.14 -1.91 -24.15
N GLY A 6 2.53 -3.17 -23.89
CA GLY A 6 1.63 -4.16 -23.27
C GLY A 6 2.11 -4.83 -21.98
N GLU A 7 3.38 -4.69 -21.59
CA GLU A 7 3.84 -5.18 -20.30
C GLU A 7 3.84 -4.00 -19.34
N ARG A 8 2.86 -3.93 -18.43
CA ARG A 8 2.96 -3.12 -17.21
C ARG A 8 4.39 -3.30 -16.69
N ASN A 9 5.19 -2.24 -16.72
CA ASN A 9 6.56 -2.34 -16.22
C ASN A 9 6.45 -2.37 -14.70
N TRP A 10 6.36 -3.57 -14.15
CA TRP A 10 6.21 -3.77 -12.72
C TRP A 10 7.37 -3.16 -11.93
N VAL A 11 8.54 -2.98 -12.56
CA VAL A 11 9.64 -2.22 -11.96
C VAL A 11 9.22 -0.77 -11.70
N ASP A 12 8.46 -0.15 -12.62
CA ASP A 12 7.93 1.20 -12.43
C ASP A 12 6.83 1.23 -11.37
N VAL A 13 5.95 0.22 -11.33
CA VAL A 13 4.94 0.06 -10.28
C VAL A 13 5.60 -0.05 -8.91
N THR A 14 6.58 -0.93 -8.75
CA THR A 14 7.30 -1.07 -7.47
C THR A 14 8.06 0.21 -7.11
N ASN A 15 8.73 0.85 -8.07
CA ASN A 15 9.41 2.12 -7.81
C ASN A 15 8.43 3.24 -7.42
N ASN A 16 7.20 3.24 -7.98
CA ASN A 16 6.15 4.19 -7.59
C ASN A 16 5.68 3.92 -6.15
N LEU A 17 5.38 2.66 -5.82
CA LEU A 17 5.05 2.22 -4.46
C LEU A 17 6.13 2.65 -3.46
N LEU A 18 7.39 2.35 -3.75
CA LEU A 18 8.52 2.74 -2.92
C LEU A 18 8.62 4.26 -2.76
N SER A 19 8.42 5.02 -3.84
CA SER A 19 8.41 6.48 -3.80
C SER A 19 7.27 7.05 -2.96
N ARG A 20 6.07 6.45 -3.03
CA ARG A 20 4.91 6.84 -2.22
C ARG A 20 5.12 6.52 -0.74
N CYS A 21 5.78 5.39 -0.45
CA CYS A 21 6.18 4.98 0.89
C CYS A 21 7.43 5.72 1.39
N ASN A 22 7.95 6.70 0.64
CA ASN A 22 9.15 7.47 0.99
C ASN A 22 10.44 6.62 1.16
N VAL A 23 10.46 5.42 0.56
CA VAL A 23 11.59 4.49 0.58
C VAL A 23 12.57 4.87 -0.53
N LYS A 24 13.82 5.14 -0.17
CA LYS A 24 14.89 5.56 -1.11
C LYS A 24 15.49 4.39 -1.91
N LEU A 25 14.72 3.35 -2.18
CA LEU A 25 15.18 2.17 -2.91
C LEU A 25 14.65 2.24 -4.35
N ARG A 26 15.53 2.00 -5.33
CA ARG A 26 15.17 1.99 -6.75
C ARG A 26 15.55 0.67 -7.37
N LEU A 27 14.55 -0.12 -7.73
CA LEU A 27 14.74 -1.41 -8.39
C LEU A 27 15.00 -1.22 -9.88
N ARG A 28 15.95 -2.00 -10.40
CA ARG A 28 16.23 -2.12 -11.85
C ARG A 28 15.56 -3.34 -12.47
N THR A 29 15.17 -4.32 -11.66
CA THR A 29 14.57 -5.59 -12.12
C THR A 29 13.68 -6.15 -11.02
N LEU A 30 12.56 -6.80 -11.39
CA LEU A 30 11.63 -7.44 -10.45
C LEU A 30 12.26 -8.54 -9.61
N SER A 31 13.27 -9.23 -10.16
CA SER A 31 14.02 -10.25 -9.43
C SER A 31 14.87 -9.68 -8.29
N GLY A 32 14.97 -8.35 -8.18
CA GLY A 32 15.60 -7.66 -7.05
C GLY A 32 14.63 -7.37 -5.91
N CYS A 33 13.34 -7.72 -6.02
CA CYS A 33 12.42 -7.68 -4.88
C CYS A 33 12.76 -8.81 -3.91
N SER A 34 13.58 -8.49 -2.91
CA SER A 34 13.87 -9.37 -1.78
C SER A 34 12.80 -9.25 -0.69
N ALA A 35 12.83 -10.16 0.28
CA ALA A 35 11.95 -10.12 1.46
C ALA A 35 11.95 -8.73 2.12
N ASP A 36 13.13 -8.11 2.26
CA ASP A 36 13.30 -6.79 2.87
C ASP A 36 12.43 -5.70 2.24
N VAL A 37 12.20 -5.77 0.92
CA VAL A 37 11.38 -4.79 0.19
C VAL A 37 9.94 -4.88 0.64
N PHE A 38 9.39 -6.09 0.75
CA PHE A 38 8.00 -6.31 1.18
C PHE A 38 7.79 -5.98 2.64
N ILE A 39 8.76 -6.32 3.49
CA ILE A 39 8.74 -5.97 4.92
C ILE A 39 8.77 -4.45 5.08
N THR A 40 9.67 -3.77 4.38
CA THR A 40 9.73 -2.30 4.38
C THR A 40 8.43 -1.68 3.87
N LEU A 41 7.86 -2.21 2.78
CA LEU A 41 6.58 -1.73 2.26
C LEU A 41 5.45 -1.91 3.29
N TYR A 42 5.35 -3.09 3.91
CA TYR A 42 4.39 -3.35 4.97
C TYR A 42 4.50 -2.33 6.10
N GLU A 43 5.70 -2.14 6.65
CA GLU A 43 5.93 -1.21 7.77
C GLU A 43 5.64 0.25 7.39
N ASN A 44 5.91 0.67 6.14
CA ASN A 44 5.66 2.04 5.71
C ASN A 44 4.20 2.29 5.32
N ILE A 45 3.50 1.28 4.78
CA ILE A 45 2.10 1.41 4.35
C ILE A 45 1.18 1.35 5.57
N LEU A 46 1.39 0.36 6.45
CA LEU A 46 0.52 0.12 7.60
C LEU A 46 0.98 0.86 8.87
N GLY A 47 2.26 1.24 8.94
CA GLY A 47 2.84 1.87 10.13
C GLY A 47 3.09 0.90 11.29
N GLU A 48 3.04 -0.41 11.03
CA GLU A 48 3.19 -1.47 12.02
C GLU A 48 4.30 -2.45 11.65
N THR A 49 4.94 -3.06 12.65
CA THR A 49 5.97 -4.09 12.43
C THR A 49 5.33 -5.42 12.06
N VAL A 50 5.99 -6.18 11.18
CA VAL A 50 5.53 -7.51 10.78
C VAL A 50 5.42 -8.44 12.01
N PRO A 51 4.32 -9.19 12.17
CA PRO A 51 4.17 -10.13 13.28
C PRO A 51 5.19 -11.26 13.17
N ASP A 52 5.76 -11.66 14.31
CA ASP A 52 6.79 -12.71 14.39
C ASP A 52 8.02 -12.46 13.48
N TYR A 53 8.37 -11.19 13.26
CA TYR A 53 9.50 -10.82 12.41
C TYR A 53 10.86 -11.32 12.94
N ILE A 54 11.59 -12.02 12.09
CA ILE A 54 12.95 -12.48 12.32
C ILE A 54 13.91 -11.41 11.83
N ALA A 55 14.40 -10.56 12.76
CA ALA A 55 15.30 -9.43 12.47
C ALA A 55 16.70 -9.81 11.98
N SER A 56 17.07 -11.09 12.04
CA SER A 56 18.35 -11.58 11.55
C SER A 56 18.13 -12.93 10.85
N PRO A 57 17.58 -12.93 9.63
CA PRO A 57 17.37 -14.15 8.88
C PRO A 57 18.72 -14.79 8.59
N SER A 58 18.88 -16.03 9.04
CA SER A 58 20.09 -16.84 8.88
C SER A 58 19.97 -17.81 7.73
N SER A 59 18.74 -18.06 7.28
CA SER A 59 18.38 -19.01 6.24
C SER A 59 17.29 -18.44 5.34
N GLN A 60 17.16 -19.01 4.14
CA GLN A 60 16.05 -18.70 3.22
C GLN A 60 14.69 -19.01 3.85
N GLU A 61 14.62 -19.98 4.77
CA GLU A 61 13.39 -20.33 5.49
C GLU A 61 12.94 -19.19 6.41
N ASP A 62 13.88 -18.48 7.03
CA ASP A 62 13.59 -17.28 7.83
C ASP A 62 13.02 -16.15 6.96
N ASP A 63 13.56 -15.95 5.75
CA ASP A 63 13.02 -14.99 4.78
C ASP A 63 11.61 -15.37 4.33
N VAL A 64 11.39 -16.67 4.06
CA VAL A 64 10.08 -17.20 3.69
C VAL A 64 9.09 -16.99 4.82
N HIS A 65 9.49 -17.26 6.05
CA HIS A 65 8.67 -17.02 7.24
C HIS A 65 8.29 -15.54 7.35
N ASN A 66 9.25 -14.63 7.24
CA ASN A 66 9.01 -13.19 7.32
C ASN A 66 8.01 -12.71 6.25
N VAL A 67 8.17 -13.16 5.00
CA VAL A 67 7.24 -12.81 3.92
C VAL A 67 5.88 -13.47 4.12
N GLN A 68 5.84 -14.70 4.63
CA GLN A 68 4.58 -15.38 4.92
C GLN A 68 3.81 -14.68 6.04
N SER A 69 4.47 -14.22 7.11
CA SER A 69 3.84 -13.41 8.16
C SER A 69 3.20 -12.14 7.62
N VAL A 70 3.87 -11.47 6.67
CA VAL A 70 3.31 -10.31 5.96
C VAL A 70 2.02 -10.72 5.23
N ILE A 71 2.06 -11.78 4.43
CA ILE A 71 0.91 -12.25 3.65
C ILE A 71 -0.25 -12.66 4.57
N ASP A 72 0.05 -13.38 5.65
CA ASP A 72 -0.95 -13.88 6.60
C ASP A 72 -1.63 -12.71 7.32
N SER A 73 -0.87 -11.70 7.76
CA SER A 73 -1.45 -10.50 8.36
C SER A 73 -2.31 -9.72 7.36
N LEU A 74 -1.83 -9.53 6.11
CA LEU A 74 -2.65 -8.91 5.06
C LEU A 74 -3.95 -9.69 4.80
N SER A 75 -3.88 -11.01 4.82
CA SER A 75 -5.02 -11.91 4.57
C SER A 75 -6.03 -11.90 5.72
N LEU A 76 -5.55 -11.95 6.97
CA LEU A 76 -6.38 -12.11 8.16
C LEU A 76 -6.89 -10.78 8.71
N ASP A 77 -6.01 -9.77 8.78
CA ASP A 77 -6.29 -8.52 9.47
C ASP A 77 -6.90 -7.47 8.53
N TYR A 78 -6.38 -7.35 7.30
CA TYR A 78 -6.72 -6.24 6.40
C TYR A 78 -7.73 -6.62 5.31
N LEU A 79 -7.40 -7.61 4.47
CA LEU A 79 -8.23 -7.97 3.32
C LEU A 79 -9.38 -8.92 3.67
N GLN A 80 -9.26 -9.69 4.75
CA GLN A 80 -10.21 -10.73 5.17
C GLN A 80 -10.53 -11.77 4.07
N ILE A 81 -9.60 -11.98 3.12
CA ILE A 81 -9.68 -13.00 2.07
C ILE A 81 -8.46 -13.90 2.11
N SER A 82 -8.62 -15.16 1.70
CA SER A 82 -7.50 -16.10 1.60
C SER A 82 -6.58 -15.75 0.43
N LEU A 83 -5.33 -15.46 0.73
CA LEU A 83 -4.24 -15.27 -0.24
C LEU A 83 -3.50 -16.57 -0.57
N SER A 84 -4.19 -17.72 -0.55
CA SER A 84 -3.58 -19.06 -0.73
C SER A 84 -2.80 -19.28 -2.03
N HIS A 85 -2.99 -18.42 -3.04
CA HIS A 85 -2.27 -18.44 -4.30
C HIS A 85 -0.91 -17.74 -4.24
N ILE A 86 -0.64 -16.98 -3.17
CA ILE A 86 0.61 -16.27 -2.92
C ILE A 86 1.24 -16.90 -1.67
N THR A 87 2.46 -17.40 -1.81
CA THR A 87 3.22 -17.95 -0.69
C THR A 87 4.53 -17.20 -0.53
N GLY A 88 5.00 -17.06 0.71
CA GLY A 88 6.31 -16.49 1.01
C GLY A 88 7.43 -17.24 0.29
N GLU A 89 7.29 -18.56 0.11
CA GLU A 89 8.25 -19.38 -0.64
C GLU A 89 8.40 -18.90 -2.09
N ASN A 90 7.28 -18.72 -2.81
CA ASN A 90 7.32 -18.32 -4.21
C ASN A 90 7.91 -16.91 -4.36
N VAL A 91 7.55 -16.00 -3.46
CA VAL A 91 8.07 -14.62 -3.44
C VAL A 91 9.58 -14.61 -3.22
N VAL A 92 10.08 -15.34 -2.21
CA VAL A 92 11.53 -15.42 -1.91
C VAL A 92 12.29 -16.15 -3.01
N ARG A 93 11.67 -17.11 -3.71
CA ARG A 93 12.25 -17.77 -4.89
C ARG A 93 12.31 -16.88 -6.13
N GLY A 94 11.74 -15.68 -6.08
CA GLY A 94 11.72 -14.74 -7.20
C GLY A 94 10.67 -15.06 -8.25
N ASP A 95 9.59 -15.78 -7.87
CA ASP A 95 8.50 -16.05 -8.78
C ASP A 95 7.80 -14.76 -9.18
N LYS A 96 7.84 -14.47 -10.48
CA LYS A 96 7.38 -13.19 -11.02
C LYS A 96 5.87 -13.02 -10.81
N GLU A 97 5.08 -14.09 -10.88
CA GLU A 97 3.64 -14.01 -10.75
C GLU A 97 3.25 -13.71 -9.29
N SER A 98 3.82 -14.44 -8.34
CA SER A 98 3.62 -14.21 -6.90
C SER A 98 4.05 -12.82 -6.47
N ILE A 99 5.20 -12.33 -6.96
CA ILE A 99 5.68 -10.96 -6.69
C ILE A 99 4.69 -9.93 -7.22
N LYS A 100 4.19 -10.11 -8.45
CA LYS A 100 3.22 -9.17 -9.04
C LYS A 100 1.93 -9.13 -8.25
N ASN A 101 1.38 -10.29 -7.91
CA ASN A 101 0.14 -10.39 -7.14
C ASN A 101 0.29 -9.72 -5.77
N LEU A 102 1.42 -9.93 -5.09
CA LEU A 102 1.68 -9.29 -3.79
C LEU A 102 1.84 -7.76 -3.92
N LEU A 103 2.51 -7.29 -4.98
CA LEU A 103 2.62 -5.85 -5.27
C LEU A 103 1.27 -5.22 -5.60
N GLU A 104 0.39 -5.90 -6.34
CA GLU A 104 -0.97 -5.40 -6.62
C GLU A 104 -1.78 -5.24 -5.34
N ILE A 105 -1.64 -6.18 -4.40
CA ILE A 105 -2.26 -6.09 -3.09
C ILE A 105 -1.74 -4.85 -2.33
N PHE A 106 -0.43 -4.66 -2.27
CA PHE A 106 0.16 -3.50 -1.62
C PHE A 106 -0.25 -2.17 -2.28
N ASP A 107 -0.31 -2.12 -3.61
CA ASP A 107 -0.73 -0.93 -4.35
C ASP A 107 -2.19 -0.59 -4.05
N GLY A 108 -3.09 -1.59 -4.09
CA GLY A 108 -4.50 -1.42 -3.74
C GLY A 108 -4.71 -1.01 -2.27
N LEU A 109 -3.94 -1.59 -1.34
CA LEU A 109 -3.98 -1.19 0.07
C LEU A 109 -3.51 0.24 0.29
N LEU A 110 -2.40 0.63 -0.35
CA LEU A 110 -1.88 2.00 -0.25
C LEU A 110 -2.81 3.02 -0.91
N GLU A 111 -3.48 2.66 -2.01
CA GLU A 111 -4.54 3.46 -2.61
C GLU A 111 -5.72 3.62 -1.66
N TYR A 112 -6.24 2.53 -1.09
CA TYR A 112 -7.32 2.54 -0.10
C TYR A 112 -7.00 3.42 1.10
N LEU A 113 -5.83 3.24 1.72
CA LEU A 113 -5.40 4.04 2.88
C LEU A 113 -5.21 5.52 2.51
N ASN A 114 -4.66 5.82 1.33
CA ASN A 114 -4.53 7.20 0.87
C ASN A 114 -5.89 7.83 0.58
N GLU A 115 -6.87 7.07 0.10
CA GLU A 115 -8.24 7.54 -0.07
C GLU A 115 -8.87 7.84 1.29
N GLU A 116 -8.77 6.95 2.29
CA GLU A 116 -9.26 7.21 3.64
C GLU A 116 -8.61 8.45 4.29
N ILE A 117 -7.29 8.61 4.16
CA ILE A 117 -6.57 9.79 4.68
C ILE A 117 -6.99 11.08 3.94
N ASN A 118 -7.26 11.01 2.62
CA ASN A 118 -7.73 12.16 1.86
C ASN A 118 -9.22 12.47 2.09
N GLU A 119 -10.03 11.48 2.46
CA GLU A 119 -11.41 11.70 2.93
C GLU A 119 -11.42 12.41 4.28
N GLU A 120 -10.48 12.11 5.17
CA GLU A 120 -10.29 12.88 6.41
C GLU A 120 -9.72 14.28 6.18
N SER A 121 -9.06 14.51 5.04
CA SER A 121 -8.32 15.73 4.77
C SER A 121 -8.66 16.35 3.41
N GLN A 122 -9.91 16.73 3.14
CA GLN A 122 -10.17 17.79 2.15
C GLN A 122 -11.51 18.50 2.43
N ASN A 123 -11.46 19.55 3.26
CA ASN A 123 -11.99 20.91 3.01
C ASN A 123 -13.46 21.14 2.56
N GLY A 124 -14.22 20.15 2.14
CA GLY A 124 -15.59 20.25 1.64
C GLY A 124 -16.58 20.39 2.78
N TYR A 125 -16.51 19.51 3.79
CA TYR A 125 -17.47 19.54 4.90
C TYR A 125 -17.36 20.81 5.74
N LEU A 126 -16.14 21.28 6.04
CA LEU A 126 -15.96 22.52 6.79
C LEU A 126 -16.37 23.76 5.97
N SER A 127 -16.07 23.77 4.67
CA SER A 127 -16.49 24.85 3.76
C SER A 127 -18.01 24.88 3.55
N ILE A 128 -18.64 23.72 3.39
CA ILE A 128 -20.10 23.57 3.31
C ILE A 128 -20.73 23.97 4.64
N TYR A 129 -20.19 23.52 5.77
CA TYR A 129 -20.69 23.89 7.09
C TYR A 129 -20.56 25.40 7.36
N LEU A 130 -19.41 26.02 7.04
CA LEU A 130 -19.21 27.46 7.17
C LEU A 130 -20.14 28.25 6.23
N SER A 131 -20.29 27.81 4.98
CA SER A 131 -21.15 28.50 4.01
C SER A 131 -22.62 28.44 4.42
N ILE A 132 -23.09 27.28 4.90
CA ILE A 132 -24.44 27.15 5.46
C ILE A 132 -24.59 28.05 6.69
N TYR A 133 -23.66 27.99 7.64
CA TYR A 133 -23.71 28.81 8.86
C TYR A 133 -23.73 30.32 8.54
N LEU A 134 -22.87 30.77 7.63
CA LEU A 134 -22.80 32.17 7.19
C LEU A 134 -24.07 32.61 6.45
N SER A 135 -24.62 31.74 5.60
CA SER A 135 -25.87 32.04 4.87
C SER A 135 -27.05 32.23 5.82
N ILE A 136 -27.16 31.40 6.86
CA ILE A 136 -28.22 31.49 7.86
C ILE A 136 -28.05 32.77 8.67
N TYR A 137 -26.84 33.05 9.17
CA TYR A 137 -26.56 34.26 9.94
C TYR A 137 -26.89 35.54 9.17
N LEU A 138 -26.48 35.60 7.89
CA LEU A 138 -26.75 36.75 7.02
C LEU A 138 -28.25 36.91 6.75
N SER A 139 -28.97 35.81 6.51
CA SER A 139 -30.42 35.86 6.30
C SER A 139 -31.18 36.41 7.51
N ILE A 140 -30.76 36.01 8.72
CA ILE A 140 -31.35 36.50 9.98
C ILE A 140 -31.04 37.98 10.16
N TYR A 141 -29.79 38.40 9.98
CA TYR A 141 -29.40 39.80 10.12
C TYR A 141 -30.18 40.72 9.16
N LEU A 142 -30.35 40.30 7.91
CA LEU A 142 -31.08 41.06 6.89
C LEU A 142 -32.61 41.03 7.09
N SER A 143 -33.13 40.08 7.86
CA SER A 143 -34.56 40.01 8.18
C SER A 143 -34.99 40.89 9.36
N ILE A 144 -34.02 41.39 10.15
CA ILE A 144 -34.26 42.18 11.35
C ILE A 144 -34.02 43.69 11.11
N TYR A 145 -33.36 44.06 10.00
CA TYR A 145 -33.11 45.44 9.56
C TYR A 145 -33.92 45.79 8.31
#